data_AF-A0A560KGP4-F1
#
_entry.id   AF-A0A560KGP4-F1
#
_cell.length_a   1.000
_cell.length_b   1.000
_cell.length_c   1.000
_cell.angle_alpha   90.00
_cell.angle_beta   90.00
_cell.angle_gamma   90.00
#
_symmetry.space_group_name_H-M   'P 1'
#
loop_
_entity.id
_entity.type
_entity.pdbx_description
1 polymer ?
#
loop_
_entity_poly.entity_id
_entity_poly.type
_entity_poly.pdbx_seq_one_letter_code
_entity_poly.pdbx_strand_id
1 'polypeptide(L)'
;MRKSVFAAVCAAASFLVPAACWAADSDIVVNTPTAAASCLLSVDGTVTSTPKLPATAVTIDYLPPGGGASVRLGTNLPLKDGAYHWAGAVPGYMSIAAGGQVRVTTNRQVSAMGAVTPSCGS
;
A
#
# COMPACT_ATOMS: atom_id res chain seq x y z
N MET A 1 -4.94 4.04 23.59
CA MET A 1 -3.75 3.61 22.82
C MET A 1 -3.42 2.18 23.22
N ARG A 2 -3.92 1.16 22.49
CA ARG A 2 -3.63 -0.24 22.83
C ARG A 2 -2.34 -0.65 22.12
N LYS A 3 -1.24 -0.66 22.89
CA LYS A 3 -0.01 -1.40 22.56
C LYS A 3 -0.36 -2.89 22.54
N SER A 4 -0.33 -3.52 21.37
CA SER A 4 -0.47 -4.97 21.27
C SER A 4 0.86 -5.61 21.67
N VAL A 5 0.88 -6.14 22.89
CA VAL A 5 1.92 -7.02 23.40
C VAL A 5 1.65 -8.41 22.82
N PHE A 6 2.55 -8.92 21.98
CA PHE A 6 2.60 -10.34 21.64
C PHE A 6 3.94 -10.90 22.14
N ALA A 7 3.93 -11.38 23.38
CA ALA A 7 4.98 -12.25 23.90
C ALA A 7 4.74 -13.66 23.34
N ALA A 8 5.64 -14.14 22.49
CA ALA A 8 5.62 -15.50 21.96
C ALA A 8 6.58 -16.37 22.79
N VAL A 9 6.01 -17.29 23.59
CA VAL A 9 6.76 -18.35 24.27
C VAL A 9 7.01 -19.46 23.24
N CYS A 10 8.26 -19.61 22.80
CA CYS A 10 8.68 -20.73 21.96
C CYS A 10 9.33 -21.79 22.86
N ALA A 11 8.65 -22.92 23.06
CA ALA A 11 9.18 -24.05 23.81
C ALA A 11 10.41 -24.62 23.07
N ALA A 12 11.56 -24.60 23.75
CA ALA A 12 12.81 -25.14 23.25
C ALA A 12 12.74 -26.67 23.20
N ALA A 13 12.69 -27.23 21.99
CA ALA A 13 13.04 -28.61 21.72
C ALA A 13 14.12 -28.62 20.62
N SER A 14 15.36 -28.59 21.10
CA SER A 14 16.53 -29.33 20.60
C SER A 14 16.55 -29.79 19.14
N PHE A 15 17.49 -29.18 18.40
CA PHE A 15 18.27 -29.73 17.27
C PHE A 15 17.52 -30.25 16.04
N LEU A 16 17.88 -29.65 14.88
CA LEU A 16 17.45 -29.88 13.49
C LEU A 16 16.36 -28.90 13.04
N VAL A 17 16.74 -27.64 12.82
CA VAL A 17 15.88 -26.54 12.32
C VAL A 17 14.97 -27.00 11.17
N PRO A 18 13.66 -27.23 11.40
CA PRO A 18 12.70 -27.38 10.33
C PRO A 18 11.84 -26.12 10.29
N ALA A 19 11.89 -25.42 9.16
CA ALA A 19 10.90 -24.43 8.72
C ALA A 19 10.46 -23.42 9.78
N ALA A 20 11.02 -22.21 9.68
CA ALA A 20 10.48 -21.02 10.31
C ALA A 20 8.95 -21.03 10.28
N CYS A 21 8.34 -21.26 11.45
CA CYS A 21 6.93 -21.03 11.70
C CYS A 21 6.72 -19.51 11.73
N TRP A 22 6.89 -18.86 10.59
CA TRP A 22 6.42 -17.50 10.38
C TRP A 22 4.98 -17.63 9.93
N ALA A 23 4.06 -17.24 10.81
CA ALA A 23 2.74 -16.88 10.35
C ALA A 23 2.94 -15.80 9.29
N ALA A 24 2.66 -16.12 8.02
CA ALA A 24 2.65 -15.13 6.98
C ALA A 24 1.56 -14.12 7.32
N ASP A 25 1.96 -12.98 7.88
CA ASP A 25 1.12 -11.80 7.94
C ASP A 25 0.82 -11.39 6.49
N SER A 26 -0.40 -10.92 6.24
CA SER A 26 -0.79 -10.39 4.93
C SER A 26 0.06 -9.16 4.58
N ASP A 27 0.68 -9.15 3.40
CA ASP A 27 1.63 -8.13 2.94
C ASP A 27 1.07 -7.33 1.76
N ILE A 28 1.45 -6.05 1.66
CA ILE A 28 1.06 -5.16 0.56
C ILE A 28 2.31 -4.59 -0.07
N VAL A 29 2.44 -4.79 -1.37
CA VAL A 29 3.47 -4.16 -2.19
C VAL A 29 2.83 -3.06 -3.01
N VAL A 30 3.33 -1.84 -2.83
CA VAL A 30 3.01 -0.71 -3.71
C VAL A 30 4.16 -0.59 -4.68
N ASN A 31 3.92 -0.86 -5.96
CA ASN A 31 4.92 -0.53 -6.96
C ASN A 31 5.04 0.99 -7.03
N THR A 32 6.22 1.48 -7.40
CA THR A 32 6.49 2.92 -7.47
C THR A 32 5.40 3.63 -8.26
N PRO A 33 4.57 4.48 -7.63
CA PRO A 33 3.52 5.21 -8.32
C PRO A 33 4.16 6.21 -9.29
N THR A 34 3.61 6.30 -10.50
CA THR A 34 4.20 7.10 -11.58
C THR A 34 3.27 8.21 -12.02
N ALA A 35 3.77 9.45 -12.10
CA ALA A 35 3.02 10.53 -12.73
C ALA A 35 3.38 10.61 -14.21
N ALA A 36 2.38 10.52 -15.07
CA ALA A 36 2.52 10.71 -16.50
C ALA A 36 2.71 12.19 -16.85
N ALA A 37 3.25 12.46 -18.04
CA ALA A 37 3.43 13.82 -18.57
C ALA A 37 2.12 14.61 -18.69
N SER A 38 0.97 13.92 -18.84
CA SER A 38 -0.37 14.50 -18.84
C SER A 38 -0.93 14.84 -17.44
N CYS A 39 -0.09 14.75 -16.40
CA CYS A 39 -0.48 14.89 -15.00
C CYS A 39 -1.56 13.93 -14.51
N LEU A 40 -1.58 12.74 -15.10
CA LEU A 40 -2.31 11.61 -14.56
C LEU A 40 -1.36 10.79 -13.68
N LEU A 41 -1.81 10.41 -12.50
CA LEU A 41 -1.09 9.53 -11.61
C LEU A 41 -1.53 8.09 -11.88
N SER A 42 -0.57 7.19 -12.09
CA SER A 42 -0.75 5.74 -12.16
C SER A 42 -0.22 5.11 -10.88
N VAL A 43 -1.02 4.24 -10.29
CA VAL A 43 -0.69 3.52 -9.06
C VAL A 43 -0.97 2.05 -9.31
N ASP A 44 0.11 1.28 -9.26
CA ASP A 44 0.11 -0.16 -9.49
C ASP A 44 0.68 -0.88 -8.29
N GLY A 45 0.25 -2.11 -8.06
CA GLY A 45 0.85 -2.95 -7.04
C GLY A 45 0.15 -4.27 -6.85
N THR A 46 0.63 -5.01 -5.87
CA THR A 46 0.14 -6.34 -5.53
C THR A 46 -0.13 -6.43 -4.05
N VAL A 47 -1.13 -7.24 -3.70
CA VAL A 47 -1.54 -7.53 -2.33
C VAL A 47 -1.42 -9.02 -2.14
N THR A 48 -0.50 -9.43 -1.29
CA THR A 48 -0.33 -10.82 -0.88
C THR A 48 -1.20 -11.08 0.33
N SER A 49 -2.38 -11.64 0.09
CA SER A 49 -3.31 -12.01 1.16
C SER A 49 -3.04 -13.43 1.64
N THR A 50 -3.28 -13.69 2.93
CA THR A 50 -3.32 -15.05 3.46
C THR A 50 -4.75 -15.49 3.71
N PRO A 51 -5.05 -16.80 3.76
CA PRO A 51 -6.41 -17.28 4.06
C PRO A 51 -6.99 -16.75 5.37
N LYS A 52 -6.13 -16.36 6.32
CA LYS A 52 -6.53 -15.77 7.61
C LYS A 52 -6.87 -14.27 7.50
N LEU A 53 -6.29 -13.57 6.52
CA LEU A 53 -6.57 -12.16 6.19
C LEU A 53 -6.77 -12.00 4.69
N PRO A 54 -7.94 -12.42 4.15
CA PRO A 54 -8.26 -12.20 2.75
C PRO A 54 -8.52 -10.70 2.52
N ALA A 55 -7.74 -10.08 1.63
CA ALA A 55 -8.04 -8.77 1.07
C ALA A 55 -8.74 -8.93 -0.29
N THR A 56 -9.75 -8.11 -0.53
CA THR A 56 -10.55 -8.14 -1.77
C THR A 56 -10.58 -6.79 -2.47
N ALA A 57 -10.24 -5.72 -1.76
CA ALA A 57 -10.24 -4.38 -2.30
C ALA A 57 -9.23 -3.47 -1.58
N VAL A 58 -8.82 -2.41 -2.27
CA VAL A 58 -7.92 -1.38 -1.77
C VAL A 58 -8.54 0.02 -1.89
N THR A 59 -8.06 0.91 -1.04
CA THR A 59 -8.32 2.33 -1.05
C THR A 59 -7.00 3.04 -1.28
N ILE A 60 -6.99 4.04 -2.15
CA ILE A 60 -5.78 4.75 -2.56
C ILE A 60 -5.95 6.22 -2.19
N ASP A 61 -4.99 6.73 -1.41
CA ASP A 61 -4.88 8.14 -1.04
C ASP A 61 -3.57 8.72 -1.56
N TYR A 62 -3.61 9.94 -2.09
CA TYR A 62 -2.42 10.74 -2.37
C TYR A 62 -2.10 11.63 -1.17
N LEU A 63 -0.84 11.68 -0.79
CA LEU A 63 -0.29 12.56 0.22
C LEU A 63 0.62 13.57 -0.48
N PRO A 64 0.25 14.85 -0.49
CA PRO A 64 1.07 15.87 -1.11
C PRO A 64 2.39 16.06 -0.36
N PRO A 65 3.48 16.43 -1.06
CA PRO A 65 4.73 16.78 -0.39
C PRO A 65 4.53 17.98 0.54
N GLY A 66 5.20 17.97 1.69
CA GLY A 66 5.09 19.04 2.69
C GLY A 66 4.00 18.84 3.75
N GLY A 67 3.31 17.70 3.78
CA GLY A 67 2.42 17.34 4.90
C GLY A 67 1.01 17.93 4.83
N GLY A 68 0.50 18.21 3.63
CA GLY A 68 -0.89 18.63 3.42
C GLY A 68 -1.92 17.53 3.67
N ALA A 69 -3.20 17.88 3.55
CA ALA A 69 -4.30 16.92 3.69
C ALA A 69 -4.21 15.82 2.63
N SER A 70 -4.49 14.57 3.01
CA SER A 70 -4.52 13.46 2.06
C SER A 70 -5.75 13.56 1.15
N VAL A 71 -5.55 13.31 -0.15
CA VAL A 71 -6.59 13.32 -1.17
C VAL A 71 -6.99 11.90 -1.50
N ARG A 72 -8.28 11.57 -1.41
CA ARG A 72 -8.80 10.26 -1.80
C ARG A 72 -8.82 10.15 -3.32
N LEU A 73 -8.11 9.15 -3.86
CA LEU A 73 -8.03 8.88 -5.30
C LEU A 73 -9.02 7.79 -5.74
N GLY A 74 -9.17 6.75 -4.91
CA GLY A 74 -10.06 5.63 -5.18
C GLY A 74 -10.45 4.91 -3.91
N THR A 75 -11.69 4.40 -3.86
CA THR A 75 -12.21 3.63 -2.71
C THR A 75 -12.76 2.31 -3.22
N ASN A 76 -12.58 1.24 -2.46
CA ASN A 76 -13.06 -0.11 -2.80
C ASN A 76 -12.64 -0.57 -4.20
N LEU A 77 -11.42 -0.25 -4.61
CA LEU A 77 -10.87 -0.70 -5.87
C LEU A 77 -10.65 -2.22 -5.79
N PRO A 78 -11.32 -3.03 -6.63
CA PRO A 78 -11.26 -4.48 -6.50
C PRO A 78 -9.86 -4.99 -6.84
N LEU A 79 -9.41 -5.98 -6.08
CA LEU A 79 -8.21 -6.74 -6.42
C LEU A 79 -8.56 -7.77 -7.49
N LYS A 80 -7.79 -7.79 -8.58
CA LYS A 80 -7.87 -8.82 -9.61
C LYS A 80 -6.63 -9.69 -9.51
N ASP A 81 -6.82 -10.95 -9.11
CA ASP A 81 -5.72 -11.89 -8.88
C ASP A 81 -4.64 -11.35 -7.92
N GLY A 82 -5.07 -10.58 -6.91
CA GLY A 82 -4.17 -9.93 -5.94
C GLY A 82 -3.50 -8.65 -6.46
N ALA A 83 -3.70 -8.25 -7.71
CA ALA A 83 -3.19 -7.00 -8.25
C ALA A 83 -4.24 -5.88 -8.21
N TYR A 84 -3.77 -4.63 -8.14
CA TYR A 84 -4.58 -3.44 -8.35
C TYR A 84 -3.88 -2.48 -9.31
N HIS A 85 -4.68 -1.73 -10.06
CA HIS A 85 -4.24 -0.64 -10.91
C HIS A 85 -5.25 0.49 -10.79
N TRP A 86 -4.78 1.70 -10.53
CA TRP A 86 -5.56 2.92 -10.59
C TRP A 86 -4.82 3.95 -11.44
N ALA A 87 -5.54 4.63 -12.32
CA ALA A 87 -4.99 5.75 -13.08
C ALA A 87 -6.01 6.88 -13.14
N GLY A 88 -5.57 8.10 -12.87
CA GLY A 88 -6.46 9.27 -12.90
C GLY A 88 -5.77 10.57 -12.53
N ALA A 89 -6.49 11.67 -12.72
CA ALA A 89 -6.06 12.99 -12.23
C ALA A 89 -6.20 13.04 -10.71
N VAL A 90 -5.29 13.75 -10.04
CA VAL A 90 -5.40 14.03 -8.60
C VAL A 90 -6.32 15.25 -8.41
N PRO A 91 -7.50 15.11 -7.77
CA PRO A 91 -8.43 16.22 -7.63
C PRO A 91 -7.82 17.41 -6.90
N GLY A 92 -7.95 18.61 -7.47
CA GLY A 92 -7.41 19.85 -6.89
C GLY A 92 -5.92 20.10 -7.15
N TYR A 93 -5.26 19.23 -7.93
CA TYR A 93 -3.85 19.37 -8.29
C TYR A 93 -3.71 19.51 -9.80
N MET A 94 -3.09 20.61 -10.24
CA MET A 94 -2.73 20.84 -11.65
C MET A 94 -1.32 20.33 -11.97
N SER A 95 -0.53 20.02 -10.94
CA SER A 95 0.81 19.45 -11.00
C SER A 95 0.97 18.42 -9.89
N ILE A 96 1.79 17.40 -10.15
CA ILE A 96 2.13 16.35 -9.19
C ILE A 96 3.61 16.49 -8.91
N ALA A 97 3.94 17.08 -7.76
CA ALA A 97 5.32 17.31 -7.36
C ALA A 97 6.00 15.99 -6.96
N ALA A 98 7.31 15.92 -7.25
CA ALA A 98 8.17 14.83 -6.81
C ALA A 98 8.26 14.84 -5.29
N GLY A 99 8.24 13.66 -4.67
CA GLY A 99 8.23 13.53 -3.20
C GLY A 99 6.83 13.48 -2.58
N GLY A 100 5.76 13.59 -3.39
CA GLY A 100 4.44 13.11 -2.96
C GLY A 100 4.47 11.60 -2.69
N GLN A 101 3.57 11.12 -1.84
CA GLN A 101 3.44 9.71 -1.51
C GLN A 101 2.03 9.23 -1.85
N VAL A 102 1.90 7.97 -2.24
CA VAL A 102 0.62 7.30 -2.35
C VAL A 102 0.53 6.28 -1.23
N ARG A 103 -0.55 6.35 -0.45
CA ARG A 103 -0.89 5.36 0.55
C ARG A 103 -1.97 4.45 -0.02
N VAL A 104 -1.69 3.15 -0.05
CA VAL A 104 -2.66 2.13 -0.42
C VAL A 104 -3.03 1.36 0.84
N THR A 105 -4.34 1.29 1.13
CA THR A 105 -4.88 0.62 2.31
C THR A 105 -5.88 -0.43 1.89
N THR A 106 -5.69 -1.67 2.30
CA THR A 106 -6.68 -2.74 2.07
C THR A 106 -7.91 -2.55 2.96
N ASN A 107 -9.02 -3.18 2.58
CA ASN A 107 -10.22 -3.27 3.41
C ASN A 107 -9.99 -3.93 4.80
N ARG A 108 -8.82 -4.52 5.02
CA ARG A 108 -8.39 -5.10 6.31
C ARG A 108 -7.41 -4.23 7.10
N GLN A 109 -7.27 -2.96 6.72
CA GLN A 109 -6.42 -1.96 7.40
C GLN A 109 -4.91 -2.24 7.36
N VAL A 110 -4.44 -3.10 6.46
CA VAL A 110 -3.02 -3.16 6.11
C VAL A 110 -2.76 -2.02 5.12
N SER A 111 -1.70 -1.24 5.32
CA SER A 111 -1.36 -0.11 4.47
C SER A 111 0.10 -0.11 4.06
N ALA A 112 0.37 0.29 2.82
CA ALA A 112 1.72 0.49 2.30
C ALA A 112 1.82 1.84 1.58
N MET A 113 3.05 2.35 1.43
CA MET A 113 3.32 3.64 0.81
C MET A 113 4.27 3.50 -0.36
N GLY A 114 4.01 4.24 -1.43
CA GLY A 114 4.89 4.37 -2.59
C GLY A 114 5.22 5.84 -2.85
N ALA A 115 6.48 6.15 -3.14
CA ALA A 115 6.90 7.50 -3.51
C ALA A 115 6.60 7.77 -5.00
N VAL A 116 6.05 8.94 -5.31
CA VAL A 116 5.70 9.31 -6.69
C VAL A 116 6.94 9.71 -7.48
N THR A 117 7.16 9.04 -8.61
CA THR A 117 8.24 9.33 -9.57
C THR A 117 7.78 9.08 -11.01
N PRO A 118 7.96 9.99 -11.98
CA PRO A 118 8.49 11.36 -11.89
C PRO A 118 7.40 12.38 -11.47
N SER A 119 7.77 13.66 -11.37
CA SER A 119 6.82 14.78 -11.21
C SER A 119 6.25 15.23 -12.55
N CYS A 120 5.04 15.79 -12.52
CA CYS A 120 4.42 16.43 -13.67
C CYS A 120 4.06 17.88 -13.33
N GLY A 121 4.05 18.76 -14.33
CA GLY A 121 3.79 20.18 -14.16
C GLY A 121 5.09 20.98 -13.96
N SER A 122 5.16 22.11 -14.64
CA SER A 122 6.26 23.08 -14.65
C SER A 122 6.14 24.10 -13.53
#